data_AF-D2VL56-F1
#
_entry.id   AF-D2VL56-F1
#
_cell.length_a   1.000
_cell.length_b   1.000
_cell.length_c   1.000
_cell.angle_alpha   90.00
_cell.angle_beta   90.00
_cell.angle_gamma   90.00
#
_symmetry.space_group_name_H-M   'P 1'
#
loop_
_entity.id
_entity.type
_entity.pdbx_description
1 polymer ?
#
loop_
_entity_poly.entity_id
_entity_poly.type
_entity_poly.pdbx_seq_one_letter_code
_entity_poly.pdbx_strand_id
1 'polypeptide(L)'
;MLKQSILLPTVEKRVNAINEIRSTFRKFKNETNQEIIQQQLKKAHDKFGYLCMITPKRLHTETSQIDGKTQLVKIDGEWKDVNAIGEDDNLTKEEKATWSNWGRGNLDPDQVRKHEQLLKRQHFMDGPMKGYKPIYERNWMND
;
A
#
# COMPACT_ATOMS: atom_id res chain seq x y z
N MET A 1 20.77 -4.61 -8.30
CA MET A 1 20.05 -5.24 -9.43
C MET A 1 19.44 -6.60 -9.10
N LEU A 2 20.21 -7.63 -8.70
CA LEU A 2 19.67 -9.00 -8.50
C LEU A 2 18.54 -9.11 -7.46
N LYS A 3 18.66 -8.41 -6.32
CA LYS A 3 17.59 -8.37 -5.30
C LYS A 3 16.27 -7.82 -5.87
N GLN A 4 16.36 -6.84 -6.76
CA GLN A 4 15.20 -6.20 -7.36
C GLN A 4 14.59 -7.09 -8.46
N SER A 5 15.40 -7.76 -9.27
CA SER A 5 14.89 -8.63 -10.35
C SER A 5 14.08 -9.81 -9.83
N ILE A 6 14.30 -10.26 -8.59
CA ILE A 6 13.49 -11.31 -7.94
C ILE A 6 12.04 -10.85 -7.68
N LEU A 7 11.81 -9.54 -7.60
CA LEU A 7 10.49 -8.96 -7.32
C LEU A 7 9.62 -8.83 -8.58
N LEU A 8 10.12 -9.18 -9.77
CA LEU A 8 9.29 -9.18 -10.97
C LEU A 8 8.18 -10.25 -10.82
N PRO A 9 6.95 -9.95 -11.26
CA PRO A 9 5.79 -10.83 -11.02
C PRO A 9 5.88 -12.15 -11.80
N THR A 10 6.41 -12.13 -13.01
CA THR A 10 6.47 -13.30 -13.90
C THR A 10 7.80 -14.05 -13.74
N VAL A 11 7.74 -15.37 -13.53
CA VAL A 11 8.92 -16.23 -13.33
C VAL A 11 9.91 -16.14 -14.51
N GLU A 12 9.41 -16.19 -15.75
CA GLU A 12 10.22 -16.10 -16.97
C GLU A 12 11.01 -14.79 -17.04
N LYS A 13 10.32 -13.67 -16.75
CA LYS A 13 10.95 -12.33 -16.71
C LYS A 13 12.05 -12.26 -15.66
N ARG A 14 11.88 -12.92 -14.49
CA ARG A 14 12.92 -13.00 -13.45
C ARG A 14 14.15 -13.72 -13.95
N VAL A 15 13.97 -14.92 -14.51
CA VAL A 15 15.08 -15.75 -15.00
C VAL A 15 15.83 -15.03 -16.11
N ASN A 16 15.11 -14.46 -17.08
CA ASN A 16 15.70 -13.71 -18.19
C ASN A 16 16.48 -12.49 -17.69
N ALA A 17 15.91 -11.68 -16.80
CA ALA A 17 16.60 -10.52 -16.24
C ALA A 17 17.86 -10.91 -15.45
N ILE A 18 17.81 -11.97 -14.64
CA ILE A 18 18.97 -12.46 -13.88
C ILE A 18 20.08 -12.93 -14.83
N ASN A 19 19.73 -13.66 -15.89
CA ASN A 19 20.70 -14.16 -16.86
C ASN A 19 21.30 -13.02 -17.69
N GLU A 20 20.50 -12.02 -18.10
CA GLU A 20 21.00 -10.83 -18.78
C GLU A 20 21.97 -10.04 -17.89
N ILE A 21 21.62 -9.80 -16.62
CA ILE A 21 22.49 -9.11 -15.66
C ILE A 21 23.81 -9.89 -15.51
N ARG A 22 23.74 -11.21 -15.25
CA ARG A 22 24.95 -12.00 -15.05
C ARG A 22 25.83 -12.04 -16.30
N SER A 23 25.24 -12.22 -17.48
CA SER A 23 25.99 -12.28 -18.73
C SER A 23 26.66 -10.95 -19.06
N THR A 24 25.95 -9.83 -18.89
CA THR A 24 26.51 -8.48 -19.14
C THR A 24 27.68 -8.17 -18.23
N PHE A 25 27.55 -8.37 -16.91
CA PHE A 25 28.65 -8.13 -15.98
C PHE A 25 29.83 -9.10 -16.18
N ARG A 26 29.58 -10.36 -16.58
CA ARG A 26 30.66 -11.32 -16.88
C ARG A 26 31.44 -10.95 -18.15
N LYS A 27 30.78 -10.38 -19.17
CA LYS A 27 31.44 -9.95 -20.41
C LYS A 27 32.52 -8.89 -20.15
N PHE A 28 32.27 -7.97 -19.22
CA PHE A 28 33.19 -6.88 -18.90
C PHE A 28 34.09 -7.17 -17.67
N LYS A 29 34.22 -8.44 -17.26
CA LYS A 29 34.98 -8.82 -16.05
C LYS A 29 36.47 -8.46 -16.15
N ASN A 30 37.06 -8.62 -17.33
CA ASN A 30 38.50 -8.46 -17.57
C ASN A 30 38.85 -7.12 -18.20
N GLU A 31 37.88 -6.19 -18.29
CA GLU A 31 38.10 -4.88 -18.89
C GLU A 31 38.86 -3.98 -17.91
N THR A 32 39.97 -3.39 -18.36
CA THR A 32 40.85 -2.56 -17.51
C THR A 32 40.73 -1.07 -17.84
N ASN A 33 40.09 -0.73 -18.97
CA ASN A 33 39.95 0.66 -19.39
C ASN A 33 38.92 1.39 -18.51
N GLN A 34 39.38 2.44 -17.82
CA GLN A 34 38.58 3.22 -16.88
C GLN A 34 37.38 3.91 -17.53
N GLU A 35 37.51 4.40 -18.76
CA GLU A 35 36.41 5.09 -19.46
C GLU A 35 35.27 4.11 -19.77
N ILE A 36 35.62 2.90 -20.24
CA ILE A 36 34.64 1.86 -20.56
C ILE A 36 33.94 1.42 -19.27
N ILE A 37 34.68 1.24 -18.17
CA ILE A 37 34.10 0.89 -16.86
C ILE A 37 33.09 1.96 -16.40
N GLN A 38 33.45 3.24 -16.49
CA GLN A 38 32.54 4.33 -16.12
C GLN A 38 31.27 4.35 -16.98
N GLN A 39 31.40 4.15 -18.29
CA GLN A 39 30.24 4.05 -19.18
C GLN A 39 29.35 2.86 -18.83
N GLN A 40 29.93 1.70 -18.51
CA GLN A 40 29.16 0.52 -18.09
C GLN A 40 28.50 0.71 -16.73
N LEU A 41 29.15 1.40 -15.79
CA LEU A 41 28.55 1.76 -14.51
C LEU A 41 27.33 2.67 -14.69
N LYS A 42 27.43 3.69 -15.55
CA LYS A 42 26.30 4.57 -15.88
C LYS A 42 25.14 3.77 -16.46
N LYS A 43 25.40 2.92 -17.47
CA LYS A 43 24.38 2.03 -18.05
C LYS A 43 23.77 1.09 -17.03
N ALA A 44 24.56 0.54 -16.11
CA ALA A 44 24.06 -0.32 -15.04
C ALA A 44 23.16 0.44 -14.06
N HIS A 45 23.49 1.70 -13.77
CA HIS A 45 22.68 2.56 -12.92
C HIS A 45 21.33 2.89 -13.57
N ASP A 46 21.33 3.26 -14.86
CA ASP A 46 20.10 3.52 -15.62
C ASP A 46 19.20 2.27 -15.69
N LYS A 47 19.79 1.11 -15.99
CA LYS A 47 19.07 -0.18 -15.97
C LYS A 47 18.54 -0.53 -14.58
N PHE A 48 19.27 -0.19 -13.52
CA PHE A 48 18.81 -0.41 -12.15
C PHE A 48 17.62 0.50 -11.81
N GLY A 49 17.67 1.78 -12.19
CA GLY A 49 16.55 2.71 -12.05
C GLY A 49 15.31 2.20 -12.77
N TYR A 50 15.45 1.76 -14.02
CA TYR A 50 14.37 1.13 -14.77
C TYR A 50 13.79 -0.09 -14.04
N LEU A 51 14.66 -0.98 -13.54
CA LEU A 51 14.24 -2.16 -12.81
C LEU A 51 13.44 -1.79 -11.54
N CYS A 52 13.83 -0.75 -10.82
CA CYS A 52 13.11 -0.23 -9.67
C CYS A 52 11.75 0.40 -10.03
N MET A 53 11.59 0.97 -11.22
CA MET A 53 10.30 1.51 -11.69
C MET A 53 9.30 0.41 -12.04
N ILE A 54 9.75 -0.66 -12.69
CA ILE A 54 8.86 -1.75 -13.15
C ILE A 54 8.53 -2.79 -12.07
N THR A 55 9.30 -2.80 -10.98
CA THR A 55 9.08 -3.75 -9.89
C THR A 55 8.22 -3.08 -8.82
N PRO A 56 7.22 -3.81 -8.28
CA PRO A 56 6.40 -3.26 -7.21
C PRO A 56 7.30 -2.92 -6.02
N LYS A 57 7.15 -1.71 -5.46
CA LYS A 57 7.77 -1.36 -4.19
C LYS A 57 7.29 -2.39 -3.17
N ARG A 58 8.21 -3.04 -2.44
CA ARG A 58 7.80 -3.85 -1.29
C ARG A 58 6.96 -2.93 -0.43
N LEU A 59 5.68 -3.27 -0.23
CA LEU A 59 4.90 -2.72 0.87
C LEU A 59 5.77 -2.97 2.10
N HIS A 60 6.19 -1.91 2.79
CA HIS A 60 6.91 -2.04 4.05
C HIS A 60 6.00 -2.84 5.00
N THR A 61 6.21 -4.14 5.09
CA THR A 61 5.66 -4.99 6.16
C THR A 61 6.54 -4.86 7.41
N GLU A 62 7.01 -3.64 7.69
CA GLU A 62 7.79 -3.29 8.88
C GLU A 62 6.89 -2.67 9.96
N THR A 63 5.57 -2.84 9.87
CA THR A 63 4.63 -2.50 10.95
C THR A 63 4.54 -3.58 12.02
N SER A 64 5.20 -4.73 11.87
CA SER A 64 5.06 -5.87 12.79
C SER A 64 5.64 -5.65 14.19
N GLN A 65 6.36 -4.56 14.45
CA GLN A 65 6.86 -4.20 15.78
C GLN A 65 6.95 -2.68 15.96
N ILE A 66 5.84 -1.97 15.80
CA ILE A 66 5.74 -0.62 16.38
C ILE A 66 5.23 -0.81 17.81
N ASP A 67 6.14 -0.69 18.76
CA ASP A 67 5.83 -0.68 20.19
C ASP A 67 4.73 0.37 20.45
N GLY A 68 3.62 -0.04 21.08
CA GLY A 68 2.46 0.82 21.36
C GLY A 68 1.27 0.76 20.39
N LYS A 69 1.23 -0.12 19.39
CA LYS A 69 0.02 -0.35 18.57
C LYS A 69 -0.63 -1.71 18.88
N THR A 70 -1.73 -1.68 19.64
CA THR A 70 -2.59 -2.85 19.89
C THR A 70 -3.48 -3.11 18.67
N GLN A 71 -3.41 -4.33 18.12
CA GLN A 71 -4.28 -4.77 17.04
C GLN A 71 -5.51 -5.43 17.67
N LEU A 72 -6.70 -4.87 17.41
CA LEU A 72 -7.97 -5.42 17.92
C LEU A 72 -8.67 -6.23 16.82
N VAL A 73 -9.17 -7.41 17.19
CA VAL A 73 -10.03 -8.25 16.35
C VAL A 73 -11.38 -8.41 17.04
N LYS A 74 -12.46 -8.37 16.27
CA LYS A 74 -13.82 -8.52 16.78
C LYS A 74 -14.22 -9.99 16.71
N ILE A 75 -14.42 -10.62 17.87
CA ILE A 75 -14.87 -12.01 18.01
C ILE A 75 -16.21 -11.97 18.72
N ASP A 76 -17.24 -12.60 18.17
CA ASP A 76 -18.58 -12.73 18.77
C ASP A 76 -19.23 -11.40 19.23
N GLY A 77 -18.88 -10.29 18.58
CA GLY A 77 -19.42 -8.97 18.93
C GLY A 77 -18.52 -8.13 19.84
N GLU A 78 -17.51 -8.73 20.47
CA GLU A 78 -16.59 -8.06 21.40
C GLU A 78 -15.22 -7.79 20.77
N TRP A 79 -14.61 -6.64 21.08
CA TRP A 79 -13.27 -6.30 20.63
C TRP A 79 -12.23 -6.93 21.58
N LYS A 80 -11.41 -7.83 21.07
CA LYS A 80 -10.32 -8.47 21.82
C LYS A 80 -8.97 -8.12 21.20
N ASP A 81 -7.96 -7.94 22.04
CA ASP A 81 -6.57 -7.72 21.60
C ASP A 81 -6.00 -9.02 21.04
N VAL A 82 -5.42 -8.95 19.84
CA VAL A 82 -4.83 -10.11 19.14
C VAL A 82 -3.75 -10.79 19.99
N ASN A 83 -3.03 -10.03 20.82
CA ASN A 83 -1.97 -10.57 21.68
C ASN A 83 -2.50 -11.26 22.94
N ALA A 84 -3.79 -11.08 23.27
CA ALA A 84 -4.43 -11.65 24.45
C ALA A 84 -5.33 -12.87 24.13
N ILE A 85 -5.43 -13.25 22.85
CA ILE A 85 -6.23 -14.41 22.43
C ILE A 85 -5.38 -15.68 22.60
N GLY A 86 -5.84 -16.59 23.46
CA GLY A 86 -5.21 -17.89 23.69
C GLY A 86 -5.30 -18.81 22.46
N GLU A 87 -4.41 -19.79 22.39
CA GLU A 87 -4.27 -20.74 21.27
C GLU A 87 -5.54 -21.58 20.99
N ASP A 88 -6.49 -21.60 21.92
CA ASP A 88 -7.74 -22.36 21.86
C ASP A 88 -8.88 -21.66 21.10
N ASP A 89 -8.81 -20.34 20.92
CA ASP A 89 -9.75 -19.63 20.06
C ASP A 89 -9.31 -19.84 18.61
N ASN A 90 -9.98 -20.78 17.92
CA ASN A 90 -9.83 -21.08 16.50
C ASN A 90 -10.26 -19.89 15.63
N LEU A 91 -9.52 -18.79 15.72
CA LEU A 91 -9.61 -17.61 14.87
C LEU A 91 -9.56 -18.07 13.42
N THR A 92 -10.68 -17.94 12.72
CA THR A 92 -10.75 -18.24 11.30
C THR A 92 -9.83 -17.28 10.53
N LYS A 93 -9.30 -17.71 9.38
CA LYS A 93 -8.43 -16.86 8.54
C LYS A 93 -9.11 -15.55 8.12
N GLU A 94 -10.45 -15.54 8.14
CA GLU A 94 -11.33 -14.41 7.85
C GLU A 94 -11.38 -13.41 9.02
N GLU A 95 -11.39 -13.89 10.27
CA GLU A 95 -11.29 -13.05 11.47
C GLU A 95 -9.87 -12.54 11.70
N LYS A 96 -8.85 -13.33 11.32
CA LYS A 96 -7.44 -12.90 11.24
C LYS A 96 -7.15 -11.97 10.07
N ALA A 97 -8.17 -11.40 9.40
CA ALA A 97 -7.97 -10.44 8.31
C ALA A 97 -7.06 -9.30 8.81
N THR A 98 -5.80 -9.41 8.41
CA THR A 98 -4.63 -8.67 8.93
C THR A 98 -4.56 -7.25 8.35
N TRP A 99 -5.57 -6.87 7.58
CA TRP A 99 -5.59 -5.67 6.77
C TRP A 99 -7.00 -5.12 6.89
N SER A 100 -7.11 -3.85 7.29
CA SER A 100 -8.28 -3.12 6.82
C SER A 100 -8.20 -3.08 5.29
N ASN A 101 -9.33 -3.26 4.66
CA ASN A 101 -9.45 -3.30 3.21
C ASN A 101 -9.41 -1.87 2.66
N TRP A 102 -8.29 -1.15 2.82
CA TRP A 102 -8.05 0.25 2.43
C TRP A 102 -8.02 0.51 0.91
N GLY A 103 -8.91 -0.15 0.17
CA GLY A 103 -9.00 -0.07 -1.28
C GLY A 103 -10.18 -0.84 -1.89
N ARG A 104 -10.96 -1.59 -1.09
CA ARG A 104 -12.19 -2.28 -1.55
C ARG A 104 -13.44 -1.77 -0.81
N GLY A 105 -13.58 -0.45 -0.69
CA GLY A 105 -14.78 0.17 -0.12
C GLY A 105 -14.70 0.54 1.36
N ASN A 106 -13.66 0.14 2.10
CA ASN A 106 -13.39 0.70 3.43
C ASN A 106 -12.40 1.86 3.30
N LEU A 107 -12.85 3.06 3.69
CA LEU A 107 -12.03 4.27 3.71
C LEU A 107 -11.16 4.29 4.98
N ASP A 108 -9.97 4.85 4.85
CA ASP A 108 -9.07 5.18 5.94
C ASP A 108 -9.77 6.05 7.00
N PRO A 109 -9.88 5.67 8.29
CA PRO A 109 -10.39 6.54 9.35
C PRO A 109 -9.72 7.93 9.39
N ASP A 110 -8.42 8.05 9.11
CA ASP A 110 -7.74 9.33 9.01
C ASP A 110 -8.11 10.11 7.73
N GLN A 111 -8.34 9.45 6.59
CA GLN A 111 -8.86 10.15 5.40
C GLN A 111 -10.32 10.54 5.56
N VAL A 112 -11.16 9.70 6.18
CA VAL A 112 -12.56 10.02 6.53
C VAL A 112 -12.57 11.24 7.43
N ARG A 113 -11.78 11.23 8.51
CA ARG A 113 -11.66 12.37 9.44
C ARG A 113 -11.20 13.65 8.72
N LYS A 114 -10.19 13.55 7.84
CA LYS A 114 -9.73 14.71 7.04
C LYS A 114 -10.79 15.20 6.06
N HIS A 115 -11.53 14.27 5.44
CA HIS A 115 -12.62 14.60 4.52
C HIS A 115 -13.77 15.31 5.23
N GLU A 116 -14.22 14.79 6.38
CA GLU A 116 -15.24 15.43 7.22
C GLU A 116 -14.83 16.83 7.66
N GLN A 117 -13.56 17.01 8.07
CA GLN A 117 -13.02 18.32 8.42
C GLN A 117 -13.07 19.31 7.23
N LEU A 118 -12.77 18.86 6.02
CA LEU A 118 -12.84 19.69 4.82
C LEU A 118 -14.28 20.06 4.47
N LEU A 119 -15.21 19.12 4.53
CA LEU A 119 -16.64 19.38 4.34
C LEU A 119 -17.18 20.39 5.35
N LYS A 120 -16.74 20.30 6.61
CA LYS A 120 -17.09 21.25 7.66
C LYS A 120 -16.53 22.65 7.38
N ARG A 121 -15.26 22.75 6.97
CA ARG A 121 -14.62 24.03 6.61
C ARG A 121 -15.27 24.71 5.40
N GLN A 122 -15.74 23.91 4.44
CA GLN A 122 -16.47 24.41 3.28
C GLN A 122 -17.96 24.67 3.57
N HIS A 123 -18.39 24.51 4.82
CA HIS A 123 -19.77 24.68 5.26
C HIS A 123 -20.79 23.83 4.47
N PHE A 124 -20.39 22.65 3.97
CA PHE A 124 -21.33 21.75 3.31
C PHE A 124 -22.30 21.10 4.29
N MET A 125 -21.84 20.75 5.50
CA MET A 125 -22.67 20.15 6.56
C MET A 125 -23.30 21.20 7.50
N ASP A 126 -22.61 22.34 7.68
CA ASP A 126 -22.98 23.39 8.62
C ASP A 126 -23.28 24.74 7.93
N GLY A 127 -23.66 24.69 6.65
CA GLY A 127 -23.99 25.88 5.85
C GLY A 127 -25.41 26.39 6.04
N PRO A 128 -25.77 27.51 5.36
CA PRO A 128 -27.09 28.15 5.48
C PRO A 128 -28.27 27.27 5.00
N MET A 129 -27.98 26.14 4.35
CA MET A 129 -28.96 25.14 3.91
C MET A 129 -29.21 24.03 4.93
N LYS A 130 -28.58 24.06 6.12
CA LYS A 130 -28.81 23.08 7.19
C LYS A 130 -30.26 23.18 7.68
N GLY A 131 -31.10 22.20 7.31
CA GLY A 131 -32.54 22.20 7.59
C GLY A 131 -33.43 22.60 6.39
N TYR A 132 -32.83 22.90 5.23
CA TYR A 132 -33.58 23.18 4.01
C TYR A 132 -34.20 21.88 3.49
N LYS A 133 -35.52 21.75 3.59
CA LYS A 133 -36.23 20.61 3.01
C LYS A 133 -36.14 20.69 1.48
N PRO A 134 -35.71 19.61 0.81
CA PRO A 134 -35.68 19.56 -0.64
C PRO A 134 -37.09 19.83 -1.21
N ILE A 135 -37.14 20.39 -2.42
CA ILE A 135 -38.38 20.96 -3.00
C ILE A 135 -39.51 19.92 -3.10
N TYR A 136 -39.16 18.63 -3.23
CA TYR A 136 -40.11 17.52 -3.28
C TYR A 136 -40.66 17.06 -1.92
N GLU A 137 -40.04 17.47 -0.80
CA GLU A 137 -40.53 17.26 0.57
C GLU A 137 -41.25 18.48 1.14
N ARG A 138 -41.30 19.57 0.37
CA ARG A 138 -42.12 20.73 0.69
C ARG A 138 -43.57 20.37 0.34
N ASN A 139 -44.42 20.17 1.33
CA ASN A 139 -45.86 20.14 1.11
C ASN A 139 -46.33 21.58 0.87
N TRP A 140 -46.41 22.00 -0.38
CA TRP A 140 -46.90 23.33 -0.79
C TRP A 140 -48.41 23.55 -0.54
N MET A 141 -49.07 22.61 0.14
CA MET A 141 -50.54 22.53 0.29
C MET A 141 -51.02 22.73 1.72
N ASN A 142 -50.15 23.09 2.67
CA ASN A 142 -50.50 23.25 4.09
C ASN A 142 -50.22 24.67 4.65
N ASP A 143 -50.24 25.69 3.80
CA ASP A 143 -50.37 27.11 4.22
C ASP A 143 -51.76 27.63 3.87
#